data_AF-A0A1X7TF04-F1
#
_entry.id   AF-A0A1X7TF04-F1
#
_cell.length_a   1.000
_cell.length_b   1.000
_cell.length_c   1.000
_cell.angle_alpha   90.00
_cell.angle_beta   90.00
_cell.angle_gamma   90.00
#
_symmetry.space_group_name_H-M   'P 1'
#
loop_
_entity.id
_entity.type
_entity.pdbx_description
1 polymer ?
#
loop_
_entity_poly.entity_id
_entity_poly.type
_entity_poly.pdbx_seq_one_letter_code
_entity_poly.pdbx_strand_id
1 'polypeptide(L)'
;MKLLGSHRLRTTAYHSMSNGIIEHFHRTLKAALRAHGQDTPWFQALPLVLLGIRTAVKEDLEFSSAELVYGSPLRLPCQFFLPSLDTVPDTTYLSKLKSIMSQISFVPTRAQSSHTLFIHPDLQSAKFVFIRHDAS
;
A
#
# COMPACT_ATOMS: atom_id res chain seq x y z
N MET A 1 -30.25 0.70 12.44
CA MET A 1 -28.88 1.26 12.54
C MET A 1 -28.29 1.22 13.96
N LYS A 2 -29.09 1.23 15.05
CA LYS A 2 -28.59 1.00 16.42
C LYS A 2 -27.74 -0.28 16.60
N LEU A 3 -28.04 -1.35 15.86
CA LEU A 3 -27.27 -2.61 15.91
C LEU A 3 -25.80 -2.45 15.47
N LEU A 4 -25.53 -1.54 14.52
CA LEU A 4 -24.17 -1.25 14.03
C LEU A 4 -23.57 0.00 14.68
N GLY A 5 -24.24 0.57 15.70
CA GLY A 5 -23.81 1.81 16.34
C GLY A 5 -23.88 3.06 15.45
N SER A 6 -24.52 3.00 14.28
CA SER A 6 -24.54 4.12 13.33
C SER A 6 -25.72 5.07 13.57
N HIS A 7 -25.46 6.37 13.44
CA HIS A 7 -26.47 7.43 13.51
C HIS A 7 -26.84 7.91 12.11
N ARG A 8 -28.13 7.86 11.77
CA ARG A 8 -28.62 8.32 10.46
C ARG A 8 -28.87 9.82 10.52
N LEU A 9 -28.07 10.58 9.78
CA LEU A 9 -28.33 11.99 9.51
C LEU A 9 -29.26 12.12 8.29
N ARG A 10 -30.25 13.01 8.36
CA ARG A 10 -31.15 13.32 7.25
C ARG A 10 -30.89 14.74 6.78
N THR A 11 -30.72 14.90 5.48
CA THR A 11 -30.68 16.22 4.85
C THR A 11 -32.10 16.68 4.56
N THR A 12 -32.37 17.97 4.70
CA THR A 12 -33.68 18.55 4.32
C THR A 12 -33.84 18.51 2.79
N ALA A 13 -35.09 18.44 2.32
CA ALA A 13 -35.36 18.48 0.89
C ALA A 13 -34.87 19.82 0.29
N TYR A 14 -34.35 19.76 -0.94
CA TYR A 14 -33.87 20.93 -1.70
C TYR A 14 -32.71 21.73 -1.06
N HIS A 15 -31.97 21.14 -0.12
CA HIS A 15 -30.78 21.75 0.48
C HIS A 15 -29.50 21.02 0.09
N SER A 16 -28.96 21.36 -1.08
CA SER A 16 -27.79 20.69 -1.70
C SER A 16 -26.48 20.83 -0.91
N MET A 17 -26.38 21.83 -0.01
CA MET A 17 -25.16 22.06 0.78
C MET A 17 -24.76 20.85 1.64
N SER A 18 -25.73 20.06 2.10
CA SER A 18 -25.44 18.91 2.96
C SER A 18 -24.89 17.68 2.22
N ASN A 19 -25.05 17.59 0.89
CA ASN A 19 -24.61 16.42 0.09
C ASN A 19 -23.58 16.76 -1.00
N GLY A 20 -23.13 18.02 -1.08
CA GLY A 20 -22.33 18.52 -2.20
C GLY A 20 -21.05 17.71 -2.47
N ILE A 21 -20.37 17.20 -1.43
CA ILE A 21 -19.16 16.38 -1.59
C ILE A 21 -19.47 15.06 -2.32
N ILE A 22 -20.56 14.40 -1.92
CA ILE A 22 -20.99 13.13 -2.54
C ILE A 22 -21.48 13.37 -3.97
N GLU A 23 -22.22 14.45 -4.20
CA GLU A 23 -22.68 14.82 -5.53
C GLU A 23 -21.52 15.16 -6.48
N HIS A 24 -20.50 15.87 -5.99
CA HIS A 24 -19.28 16.12 -6.74
C HIS A 24 -18.54 14.82 -7.06
N PHE A 25 -18.39 13.93 -6.07
CA PHE A 25 -17.80 12.61 -6.29
C PHE A 25 -18.57 11.79 -7.34
N HIS A 26 -19.90 11.76 -7.28
CA HIS A 26 -20.73 11.08 -8.28
C HIS A 26 -20.55 11.65 -9.69
N ARG A 27 -20.31 12.96 -9.83
CA ARG A 27 -20.01 13.58 -11.12
C ARG A 27 -18.70 13.05 -11.69
N THR A 28 -17.65 13.02 -10.88
CA THR A 28 -16.33 12.49 -11.25
C THR A 28 -16.40 11.00 -11.61
N LEU A 29 -17.09 10.20 -10.80
CA LEU A 29 -17.28 8.77 -11.05
C LEU A 29 -17.96 8.52 -12.40
N LYS A 30 -19.05 9.23 -12.69
CA LYS A 30 -19.76 9.11 -13.98
C LYS A 30 -18.91 9.54 -15.16
N ALA A 31 -18.10 10.60 -15.00
CA ALA A 31 -17.19 11.06 -16.06
C ALA A 31 -16.11 10.00 -16.35
N ALA A 32 -15.49 9.44 -15.31
CA ALA A 32 -14.47 8.41 -15.45
C ALA A 32 -15.02 7.12 -16.07
N LEU A 33 -16.22 6.68 -15.68
CA LEU A 33 -16.89 5.54 -16.31
C LEU A 33 -17.18 5.77 -17.79
N ARG A 34 -17.60 6.99 -18.18
CA ARG A 34 -17.81 7.33 -19.60
C ARG A 34 -16.51 7.35 -20.40
N ALA A 35 -15.41 7.78 -19.78
CA ALA A 35 -14.10 7.82 -20.41
C ALA A 35 -13.48 6.43 -20.65
N HIS A 36 -13.86 5.42 -19.85
CA HIS A 36 -13.33 4.06 -19.97
C HIS A 36 -13.78 3.31 -21.24
N GLY A 37 -14.85 3.77 -21.90
CA GLY A 37 -15.34 3.22 -23.17
C GLY A 37 -16.72 2.57 -23.06
N GLN A 38 -17.49 2.61 -24.16
CA GLN A 38 -18.87 2.10 -24.21
C GLN A 38 -18.96 0.56 -24.37
N ASP A 39 -17.87 -0.09 -24.77
CA ASP A 39 -17.88 -1.52 -25.14
C ASP A 39 -17.81 -2.46 -23.93
N THR A 40 -17.37 -1.98 -22.78
CA THR A 40 -17.32 -2.75 -21.53
C THR A 40 -18.48 -2.37 -20.62
N PRO A 41 -19.23 -3.34 -20.07
CA PRO A 41 -20.30 -3.01 -19.12
C PRO A 41 -19.74 -2.29 -17.89
N TRP A 42 -20.40 -1.22 -17.47
CA TRP A 42 -19.91 -0.29 -16.45
C TRP A 42 -19.50 -0.95 -15.11
N PHE A 43 -20.15 -2.06 -14.73
CA PHE A 43 -19.84 -2.76 -13.48
C PHE A 43 -18.51 -3.50 -13.51
N GLN A 44 -18.04 -3.93 -14.70
CA GLN A 44 -16.72 -4.54 -14.87
C GLN A 44 -15.61 -3.49 -14.84
N ALA A 45 -15.88 -2.30 -15.36
CA ALA A 45 -14.97 -1.15 -15.29
C ALA A 45 -14.86 -0.54 -13.88
N LEU A 46 -15.89 -0.75 -13.04
CA LEU A 46 -16.04 -0.07 -11.75
C LEU A 46 -14.83 -0.25 -10.80
N PRO A 47 -14.26 -1.45 -10.59
CA PRO A 47 -13.12 -1.62 -9.70
C PRO A 47 -11.90 -0.80 -10.15
N LEU A 48 -11.63 -0.79 -11.45
CA LEU A 48 -10.49 -0.07 -12.03
C LEU A 48 -10.69 1.45 -11.95
N VAL A 49 -11.90 1.93 -12.27
CA VAL A 49 -12.24 3.35 -12.16
C VAL A 49 -12.14 3.83 -10.71
N LEU A 50 -12.68 3.07 -9.75
CA LEU A 50 -12.58 3.42 -8.33
C LEU A 50 -11.13 3.39 -7.83
N LEU A 51 -10.31 2.45 -8.31
CA LEU A 51 -8.88 2.44 -8.01
C LEU A 51 -8.22 3.72 -8.50
N GLY A 52 -8.43 4.10 -9.76
CA GLY A 52 -7.88 5.32 -10.33
C GLY A 52 -8.29 6.59 -9.57
N ILE A 53 -9.58 6.71 -9.20
CA ILE A 53 -10.06 7.85 -8.42
C ILE A 53 -9.42 7.90 -7.02
N ARG A 54 -9.16 6.75 -6.39
CA ARG A 54 -8.57 6.69 -5.05
C ARG A 54 -7.07 7.01 -5.03
N THR A 55 -6.36 6.65 -6.10
CA THR A 55 -4.91 6.89 -6.23
C THR A 55 -4.55 8.19 -6.91
N ALA A 56 -5.52 8.88 -7.55
CA ALA A 56 -5.29 10.21 -8.09
C ALA A 56 -5.02 11.21 -6.96
N VAL A 57 -3.93 11.96 -7.09
CA VAL A 57 -3.61 13.07 -6.18
C VAL A 57 -4.62 14.19 -6.43
N LYS A 58 -5.23 14.70 -5.35
CA LYS A 58 -6.15 15.82 -5.46
C LYS A 58 -5.37 17.12 -5.27
N GLU A 59 -5.37 18.00 -6.27
CA GLU A 59 -4.57 19.24 -6.26
C GLU A 59 -4.82 20.09 -5.02
N ASP A 60 -6.07 20.22 -4.56
CA ASP A 60 -6.39 21.01 -3.36
C ASP A 60 -5.77 20.47 -2.06
N LEU A 61 -5.49 19.17 -2.01
CA LEU A 61 -5.04 18.47 -0.81
C LEU A 61 -3.57 18.03 -0.91
N GLU A 62 -2.98 18.05 -2.10
CA GLU A 62 -1.66 17.48 -2.42
C GLU A 62 -1.50 15.98 -2.11
N PHE A 63 -2.56 15.32 -1.64
CA PHE A 63 -2.61 13.89 -1.32
C PHE A 63 -3.75 13.20 -2.07
N SER A 64 -3.57 11.90 -2.32
CA SER A 64 -4.62 11.00 -2.80
C SER A 64 -5.50 10.49 -1.65
N SER A 65 -6.72 10.06 -1.97
CA SER A 65 -7.63 9.50 -0.95
C SER A 65 -7.07 8.22 -0.33
N ALA A 66 -6.35 7.40 -1.12
CA ALA A 66 -5.71 6.21 -0.62
C ALA A 66 -4.57 6.52 0.36
N GLU A 67 -3.76 7.55 0.07
CA GLU A 67 -2.69 7.99 0.98
C GLU A 67 -3.24 8.46 2.33
N LEU A 68 -4.33 9.24 2.32
CA LEU A 68 -4.94 9.72 3.56
C LEU A 68 -5.50 8.58 4.43
N VAL A 69 -5.92 7.47 3.82
CA VAL A 69 -6.47 6.31 4.55
C VAL A 69 -5.36 5.38 5.04
N TYR A 70 -4.35 5.11 4.21
CA TYR A 70 -3.31 4.11 4.50
C TYR A 70 -2.00 4.72 5.02
N GLY A 71 -1.86 6.05 5.00
CA GLY A 71 -0.65 6.77 5.39
C GLY A 71 0.51 6.65 4.39
N SER A 72 0.30 6.04 3.22
CA SER A 72 1.32 5.89 2.17
C SER A 72 0.68 5.71 0.78
N PRO A 73 1.41 6.06 -0.31
CA PRO A 73 0.91 5.87 -1.67
C PRO A 73 0.70 4.39 -2.00
N LEU A 74 -0.44 4.06 -2.60
CA LEU A 74 -0.67 2.73 -3.15
C LEU A 74 0.20 2.52 -4.38
N ARG A 75 0.96 1.41 -4.38
CA ARG A 75 1.77 1.02 -5.53
C ARG A 75 0.88 0.33 -6.59
N LEU A 76 0.71 0.98 -7.73
CA LEU A 76 -0.13 0.47 -8.81
C LEU A 76 0.63 -0.55 -9.69
N PRO A 77 -0.04 -1.54 -10.30
CA PRO A 77 0.59 -2.47 -11.24
C PRO A 77 1.36 -1.77 -12.37
N CYS A 78 0.84 -0.65 -12.89
CA CYS A 78 1.52 0.14 -13.92
C CYS A 78 2.83 0.78 -13.44
N GLN A 79 2.98 1.06 -12.14
CA GLN A 79 4.21 1.61 -11.55
C GLN A 79 5.32 0.57 -11.36
N PHE A 80 5.01 -0.73 -11.44
CA PHE A 80 6.05 -1.77 -11.40
C PHE A 80 6.86 -1.86 -12.69
N PHE A 81 6.24 -1.54 -13.83
CA PHE A 81 6.84 -1.69 -15.15
C PHE A 81 7.45 -0.40 -15.69
N LEU A 82 7.22 0.72 -14.99
CA LEU A 82 7.94 1.96 -15.26
C LEU A 82 9.38 1.77 -14.77
N PRO A 83 10.41 1.85 -15.64
CA PRO A 83 11.78 1.93 -15.18
C PRO A 83 11.83 3.14 -14.24
N SER A 84 12.33 2.92 -13.02
CA SER A 84 12.54 4.01 -12.06
C SER A 84 13.34 5.09 -12.77
N LEU A 85 12.69 6.20 -13.14
CA LEU A 85 13.36 7.42 -13.57
C LEU A 85 14.14 7.87 -12.35
N ASP A 86 15.41 7.49 -12.31
CA ASP A 86 16.41 7.92 -11.34
C ASP A 86 15.98 7.81 -9.88
N THR A 87 15.66 6.60 -9.42
CA THR A 87 16.09 6.25 -8.07
C THR A 87 17.51 5.72 -8.19
N VAL A 88 18.47 6.64 -8.37
CA VAL A 88 19.82 6.36 -7.89
C VAL A 88 19.61 5.90 -6.45
N PRO A 89 20.03 4.68 -6.05
CA PRO A 89 19.92 4.28 -4.66
C PRO A 89 20.60 5.39 -3.89
N ASP A 90 19.83 6.16 -3.13
CA ASP A 90 20.35 7.30 -2.42
C ASP A 90 21.39 6.71 -1.47
N THR A 91 22.65 6.75 -1.89
CA THR A 91 23.74 6.09 -1.20
C THR A 91 23.85 6.71 0.17
N THR A 92 23.40 7.97 0.33
CA THR A 92 23.25 8.65 1.60
C THR A 92 22.16 8.01 2.45
N TYR A 93 20.97 7.70 1.91
CA TYR A 93 19.92 6.97 2.63
C TYR A 93 20.40 5.57 3.07
N LEU A 94 21.00 4.78 2.17
CA LEU A 94 21.51 3.46 2.52
C LEU A 94 22.63 3.52 3.56
N SER A 95 23.53 4.50 3.45
CA SER A 95 24.60 4.72 4.44
C SER A 95 24.04 5.15 5.79
N LYS A 96 23.03 6.03 5.80
CA LYS A 96 22.34 6.51 7.00
C LYS A 96 21.57 5.37 7.66
N LEU A 97 20.87 4.56 6.88
CA LEU A 97 20.13 3.38 7.36
C LEU A 97 21.10 2.35 7.96
N LYS A 98 22.21 2.04 7.28
CA LYS A 98 23.26 1.15 7.80
C LYS A 98 23.85 1.68 9.10
N SER A 99 24.13 2.98 9.18
CA SER A 99 24.64 3.63 10.39
C SER A 99 23.65 3.49 11.56
N ILE A 100 22.38 3.81 11.33
CA ILE A 100 21.31 3.66 12.35
C ILE A 100 21.19 2.21 12.79
N MET A 101 21.10 1.26 11.84
CA MET A 101 20.98 -0.16 12.16
C MET A 101 22.22 -0.70 12.88
N SER A 102 23.41 -0.16 12.62
CA SER A 102 24.63 -0.53 13.35
C SER A 102 24.67 0.00 14.78
N GLN A 103 23.98 1.11 15.05
CA GLN A 103 23.85 1.70 16.39
C GLN A 103 22.76 1.00 17.22
N ILE A 104 21.79 0.36 16.57
CA ILE A 104 20.81 -0.50 17.23
C ILE A 104 21.53 -1.80 17.62
N SER A 105 22.10 -1.82 18.81
CA SER A 105 22.57 -3.07 19.42
C SER A 105 21.36 -3.98 19.60
N PHE A 106 21.40 -5.15 18.96
CA PHE A 106 20.46 -6.23 19.25
C PHE A 106 20.56 -6.54 20.75
N VAL A 107 19.55 -6.15 21.52
CA VAL A 107 19.40 -6.63 22.89
C VAL A 107 18.84 -8.04 22.76
N PRO A 108 19.59 -9.09 23.12
CA PRO A 108 19.05 -10.44 23.11
C PRO A 108 17.88 -10.45 24.09
N THR A 109 16.65 -10.60 23.58
CA THR A 109 15.43 -10.60 24.41
C THR A 109 15.37 -11.81 25.34
N ARG A 110 16.32 -12.75 25.19
CA ARG A 110 16.47 -13.95 25.98
C ARG A 110 17.95 -14.28 26.07
N ALA A 111 18.42 -14.69 27.24
CA ALA A 111 19.70 -15.37 27.36
C ALA A 111 19.68 -16.55 26.38
N GLN A 112 20.51 -16.50 25.33
CA GLN A 112 20.74 -17.67 24.50
C GLN A 112 21.34 -18.71 25.44
N SER A 113 20.57 -19.76 25.76
CA SER A 113 21.14 -20.95 26.36
C SER A 113 22.31 -21.35 25.47
N SER A 114 23.50 -21.46 26.04
CA SER A 114 24.72 -21.88 25.36
C SER A 114 24.66 -23.36 25.00
N HIS A 115 23.54 -23.81 24.42
CA HIS A 115 23.52 -25.08 23.72
C HIS A 115 24.49 -24.91 22.57
N THR A 116 25.62 -25.59 22.69
CA THR A 116 26.50 -25.89 21.56
C THR A 116 25.60 -26.33 20.41
N LEU A 117 25.56 -25.53 19.35
CA LEU A 117 24.84 -25.88 18.14
C LEU A 117 25.32 -27.28 17.75
N PHE A 118 24.43 -28.26 17.83
CA PHE A 118 24.76 -29.63 17.43
C PHE A 118 24.88 -29.62 15.91
N ILE A 119 26.12 -29.58 15.42
CA ILE A 119 26.44 -29.72 14.01
C ILE A 119 26.72 -31.20 13.77
N HIS A 120 25.95 -31.82 12.88
CA HIS A 120 26.16 -33.22 12.52
C HIS A 120 27.54 -33.37 11.85
N PRO A 121 28.37 -34.37 12.24
CA PRO A 121 29.71 -34.56 11.66
C PRO A 121 29.70 -34.67 10.13
N ASP A 122 28.67 -35.30 9.58
CA ASP A 122 28.50 -35.47 8.13
C ASP A 122 28.30 -34.16 7.38
N LEU A 123 27.90 -33.07 8.07
CA LEU A 123 27.83 -31.74 7.45
C LEU A 123 29.22 -31.22 7.08
N GLN A 124 30.27 -31.68 7.77
CA GLN A 124 31.66 -31.27 7.52
C GLN A 124 32.27 -31.96 6.28
N SER A 125 31.73 -33.12 5.90
CA SER A 125 32.13 -33.88 4.70
C SER A 125 31.11 -33.79 3.55
N ALA A 126 29.97 -33.12 3.77
CA ALA A 126 28.91 -32.99 2.78
C ALA A 126 29.37 -32.16 1.56
N LYS A 127 29.23 -32.75 0.36
CA LYS A 127 29.54 -32.06 -0.91
C LYS A 127 28.44 -31.09 -1.34
N PHE A 128 27.21 -31.31 -0.89
CA PHE A 128 26.04 -30.49 -1.24
C PHE A 128 25.15 -30.32 0.00
N VAL A 129 24.56 -29.13 0.13
CA VAL A 129 23.62 -28.79 1.21
C VAL A 129 22.37 -28.16 0.59
N PHE A 130 21.20 -28.52 1.08
CA PHE A 130 19.94 -27.89 0.67
C PHE A 130 19.75 -26.58 1.42
N ILE A 131 19.66 -25.47 0.68
CA ILE A 131 19.34 -24.16 1.23
C ILE A 131 17.85 -23.91 1.00
N ARG A 132 17.11 -23.63 2.08
CA ARG A 132 15.70 -23.26 1.98
C ARG A 132 15.60 -21.81 1.54
N HIS A 133 15.07 -21.57 0.35
CA HIS A 133 14.64 -20.26 -0.09
C HIS A 133 13.17 -20.08 0.27
N ASP A 134 12.90 -19.35 1.35
CA ASP A 134 11.55 -18.88 1.63
C ASP A 134 11.22 -17.77 0.60
N ALA A 135 10.12 -17.95 -0.12
CA ALA A 135 9.77 -17.17 -1.31
C ALA A 135 9.71 -15.65 -1.04
N SER A 136 10.14 -14.88 -2.04
CA SER A 136 10.23 -13.42 -2.08
C SER A 136 8.89 -12.74 -2.31
#